data_AF-A0ABD6L9V4-F1
#
_entry.id   AF-A0ABD6L9V4-F1
#
_cell.length_a   1.000
_cell.length_b   1.000
_cell.length_c   1.000
_cell.angle_alpha   90.00
_cell.angle_beta   90.00
_cell.angle_gamma   90.00
#
_symmetry.space_group_name_H-M   'P 1'
#
loop_
_entity.id
_entity.type
_entity.pdbx_description
1 polymer ?
#
loop_
_entity_poly.entity_id
_entity_poly.type
_entity_poly.pdbx_seq_one_letter_code
_entity_poly.pdbx_strand_id
1 'polypeptide(L)'
;MKTIYKYIPILVSVLVSLTIFKVLFCRLYCQADFAMTLATSRESILTISGLLSGIIMAYLTSKVLQIREERLAKLPQINELTQKVHKFRSIVNKLLSTDLLPQAGRNIVDTKYKGLTFFDYKEISFVGSKPSELSTKYSQDTHCGGISNLYLELRAFVPKEHKFDETLYSEFEVSKFYETQLLEKWVKYDCGNGLWYYFDNEYAIYKNKYKFDIYQKYKEEILMNCLQIDKERYQGMQFDNQLLAKLGTQMHSDIIPKLFKVQLSIERGLPLIVNYLFVMFVLLVLLGVIIPLFSNLFMLCPIWDIISISGTIGICSYIILSFYGFMKQEIDIRKTGKI
;
A
#
# COMPACT_ATOMS: atom_id res chain seq x y z
N MET A 1 -11.71 19.55 -21.64
CA MET A 1 -13.07 18.98 -21.64
C MET A 1 -13.31 17.87 -20.60
N LYS A 2 -12.43 16.86 -20.41
CA LYS A 2 -12.64 15.78 -19.41
C LYS A 2 -12.84 16.24 -17.95
N THR A 3 -12.26 17.38 -17.56
CA THR A 3 -12.36 17.90 -16.18
C THR A 3 -13.71 18.55 -15.88
N ILE A 4 -14.34 19.19 -16.86
CA ILE A 4 -15.59 19.95 -16.69
C ILE A 4 -16.76 18.99 -16.40
N TYR A 5 -16.85 17.86 -17.12
CA TYR A 5 -17.88 16.84 -16.88
C TYR A 5 -17.85 16.25 -15.46
N LYS A 6 -16.70 16.26 -14.78
CA LYS A 6 -16.57 15.76 -13.41
C LYS A 6 -17.28 16.67 -12.39
N TYR A 7 -17.37 17.97 -12.67
CA TYR A 7 -17.96 18.95 -11.76
C TYR A 7 -19.43 19.28 -12.04
N ILE A 8 -19.99 18.78 -13.16
CA ILE A 8 -21.40 19.01 -13.52
C ILE A 8 -22.37 18.64 -12.39
N PRO A 9 -22.25 17.45 -11.74
CA PRO A 9 -23.17 17.10 -10.66
C PRO A 9 -23.10 18.08 -9.48
N ILE A 10 -21.91 18.58 -9.14
CA ILE A 10 -21.73 19.56 -8.05
C ILE A 10 -22.39 20.88 -8.43
N LEU A 11 -22.10 21.41 -9.62
CA LEU A 11 -22.63 22.69 -10.07
C LEU A 11 -24.16 22.68 -10.14
N VAL A 12 -24.74 21.62 -10.69
CA VAL A 12 -26.19 21.46 -10.77
C VAL A 12 -26.81 21.38 -9.37
N SER A 13 -26.24 20.60 -8.46
CA SER A 13 -26.78 20.46 -7.11
C SER A 13 -26.66 21.73 -6.26
N VAL A 14 -25.57 22.48 -6.40
CA VAL A 14 -25.42 23.80 -5.76
C VAL A 14 -26.45 24.77 -6.34
N LEU A 15 -26.64 24.77 -7.67
CA LEU A 15 -27.64 25.63 -8.32
C LEU A 15 -29.06 25.29 -7.87
N VAL A 16 -29.40 23.99 -7.76
CA VAL A 16 -30.68 23.53 -7.21
C VAL A 16 -30.86 24.02 -5.76
N SER A 17 -29.84 23.83 -4.92
CA SER A 17 -29.87 24.27 -3.52
C SER A 17 -30.08 25.79 -3.38
N LEU A 18 -29.30 26.60 -4.12
CA LEU A 18 -29.43 28.06 -4.11
C LEU A 18 -30.77 28.54 -4.66
N THR A 19 -31.31 27.88 -5.69
CA THR A 19 -32.62 28.22 -6.25
C THR A 19 -33.72 27.96 -5.23
N ILE A 20 -33.69 26.80 -4.55
CA ILE A 20 -34.65 26.48 -3.49
C ILE A 20 -34.51 27.45 -2.33
N PHE A 21 -33.28 27.73 -1.88
CA PHE A 21 -33.02 28.70 -0.83
C PHE A 21 -33.63 30.06 -1.16
N LYS A 22 -33.36 30.60 -2.36
CA LYS A 22 -33.86 31.90 -2.80
C LYS A 22 -35.40 31.93 -2.84
N VAL A 23 -36.02 30.87 -3.36
CA VAL A 23 -37.49 30.76 -3.44
C VAL A 23 -38.12 30.72 -2.05
N LEU A 24 -37.61 29.87 -1.16
CA LEU A 24 -38.11 29.76 0.21
C LEU A 24 -37.89 31.06 1.01
N PHE A 25 -36.72 31.69 0.86
CA PHE A 25 -36.41 32.96 1.51
C PHE A 25 -37.33 34.08 1.02
N CYS A 26 -37.56 34.20 -0.29
CA CYS A 26 -38.47 35.20 -0.84
C CYS A 26 -39.92 35.00 -0.33
N ARG A 27 -40.39 33.74 -0.26
CA ARG A 27 -41.73 33.42 0.24
C ARG A 27 -41.91 33.73 1.72
N LEU A 28 -40.86 33.59 2.52
CA LEU A 28 -40.89 33.95 3.95
C LEU A 28 -41.24 35.43 4.17
N TYR A 29 -40.79 36.34 3.31
CA TYR A 29 -41.11 37.78 3.41
C TYR A 29 -42.41 38.17 2.70
N CYS A 30 -42.83 37.43 1.68
CA CYS A 30 -44.00 37.77 0.87
C CYS A 30 -45.32 37.22 1.42
N GLN A 31 -45.28 36.23 2.31
CA GLN A 31 -46.49 35.53 2.78
C GLN A 31 -46.45 35.32 4.30
N ALA A 32 -47.40 35.92 5.01
CA ALA A 32 -47.43 35.99 6.48
C ALA A 32 -47.46 34.60 7.17
N ASP A 33 -48.16 33.63 6.60
CA ASP A 33 -48.33 32.28 7.20
C ASP A 33 -47.27 31.27 6.78
N PHE A 34 -46.32 31.66 5.92
CA PHE A 34 -45.37 30.72 5.33
C PHE A 34 -44.42 30.09 6.37
N ALA A 35 -44.13 30.80 7.47
CA ALA A 35 -43.34 30.27 8.58
C ALA A 35 -43.98 29.03 9.21
N MET A 36 -45.32 28.99 9.30
CA MET A 36 -46.05 27.83 9.83
C MET A 36 -45.98 26.64 8.87
N THR A 37 -46.09 26.89 7.56
CA THR A 37 -45.91 25.85 6.53
C THR A 37 -44.47 25.29 6.53
N LEU A 38 -43.48 26.13 6.80
CA LEU A 38 -42.09 25.68 6.91
C LEU A 38 -41.90 24.77 8.14
N ALA A 39 -42.51 25.13 9.26
CA ALA A 39 -42.48 24.33 10.48
C ALA A 39 -43.14 22.95 10.28
N THR A 40 -44.27 22.86 9.56
CA THR A 40 -44.92 21.57 9.27
C THR A 40 -44.09 20.70 8.32
N SER A 41 -43.30 21.30 7.43
CA SER A 41 -42.41 20.55 6.53
C SER A 41 -41.19 19.90 7.22
N ARG A 42 -40.86 20.30 8.46
CA ARG A 42 -39.73 19.77 9.23
C ARG A 42 -39.81 18.26 9.42
N GLU A 43 -40.99 17.73 9.71
CA GLU A 43 -41.20 16.30 9.95
C GLU A 43 -40.92 15.48 8.68
N SER A 44 -41.30 16.00 7.51
CA SER A 44 -41.01 15.35 6.23
C SER A 44 -39.50 15.31 5.95
N ILE A 45 -38.79 16.42 6.20
CA ILE A 45 -37.33 16.46 6.04
C ILE A 45 -36.62 15.51 7.01
N LEU A 46 -37.04 15.50 8.28
CA LEU A 46 -36.52 14.58 9.29
C LEU A 46 -36.72 13.13 8.86
N THR A 47 -37.90 12.78 8.38
CA THR A 47 -38.25 11.42 7.95
C THR A 47 -37.41 10.99 6.74
N ILE A 48 -37.36 11.80 5.68
CA ILE A 48 -36.60 11.49 4.46
C ILE A 48 -35.11 11.40 4.78
N SER A 49 -34.58 12.37 5.53
CA SER A 49 -33.15 12.44 5.84
C SER A 49 -32.75 11.31 6.79
N GLY A 50 -33.56 11.04 7.81
CA GLY A 50 -33.33 9.93 8.75
C GLY A 50 -33.31 8.58 8.04
N LEU A 51 -34.27 8.33 7.15
CA LEU A 51 -34.33 7.10 6.34
C LEU A 51 -33.10 6.97 5.43
N LEU A 52 -32.77 8.03 4.69
CA LEU A 52 -31.65 7.99 3.74
C LEU A 52 -30.30 7.86 4.46
N SER A 53 -30.10 8.58 5.57
CA SER A 53 -28.94 8.41 6.46
C SER A 53 -28.83 6.99 7.00
N GLY A 54 -29.94 6.40 7.45
CA GLY A 54 -29.97 5.02 7.95
C GLY A 54 -29.53 4.02 6.89
N ILE A 55 -30.02 4.17 5.65
CA ILE A 55 -29.62 3.32 4.51
C ILE A 55 -28.12 3.48 4.21
N ILE A 56 -27.62 4.72 4.14
CA ILE A 56 -26.19 4.95 3.88
C ILE A 56 -25.33 4.39 5.02
N MET A 57 -25.72 4.58 6.27
CA MET A 57 -25.00 4.05 7.44
C MET A 57 -24.94 2.52 7.43
N ALA A 58 -26.06 1.85 7.12
CA ALA A 58 -26.10 0.40 7.00
C ALA A 58 -25.16 -0.09 5.88
N TYR A 59 -25.17 0.57 4.72
CA TYR A 59 -24.27 0.26 3.61
C TYR A 59 -22.80 0.49 3.99
N LEU A 60 -22.46 1.63 4.60
CA LEU A 60 -21.10 1.94 5.03
C LEU A 60 -20.59 0.92 6.04
N THR A 61 -21.41 0.56 7.03
CA THR A 61 -21.08 -0.46 8.03
C THR A 61 -20.83 -1.81 7.37
N SER A 62 -21.74 -2.24 6.48
CA SER A 62 -21.59 -3.49 5.72
C SER A 62 -20.30 -3.49 4.90
N LYS A 63 -19.98 -2.40 4.20
CA LYS A 63 -18.76 -2.30 3.40
C LYS A 63 -17.49 -2.29 4.23
N VAL A 64 -17.48 -1.62 5.38
CA VAL A 64 -16.33 -1.63 6.29
C VAL A 64 -16.09 -3.04 6.83
N LEU A 65 -17.14 -3.77 7.20
CA LEU A 65 -17.03 -5.16 7.64
C LEU A 65 -16.53 -6.06 6.50
N GLN A 66 -17.09 -5.93 5.30
CA GLN A 66 -16.65 -6.67 4.11
C GLN A 66 -15.16 -6.44 3.82
N ILE A 67 -14.70 -5.18 3.79
CA ILE A 67 -13.29 -4.84 3.56
C ILE A 67 -12.40 -5.44 4.65
N ARG A 68 -12.85 -5.43 5.91
CA ARG A 68 -12.12 -6.05 7.00
C ARG A 68 -11.99 -7.56 6.79
N GLU A 69 -13.08 -8.24 6.43
CA GLU A 69 -13.08 -9.67 6.12
C GLU A 69 -12.16 -10.02 4.95
N GLU A 70 -12.23 -9.26 3.86
CA GLU A 70 -11.35 -9.42 2.69
C GLU A 70 -9.86 -9.24 3.04
N ARG A 71 -9.54 -8.30 3.94
CA ARG A 71 -8.17 -8.11 4.45
C ARG A 71 -7.75 -9.28 5.35
N LEU A 72 -8.62 -9.72 6.25
CA LEU A 72 -8.36 -10.88 7.12
C LEU A 72 -8.11 -12.16 6.30
N ALA A 73 -8.87 -12.37 5.23
CA ALA A 73 -8.72 -13.51 4.33
C ALA A 73 -7.34 -13.56 3.62
N LYS A 74 -6.65 -12.41 3.50
CA LYS A 74 -5.30 -12.32 2.91
C LYS A 74 -4.17 -12.55 3.91
N LEU A 75 -4.46 -12.51 5.22
CA LEU A 75 -3.42 -12.67 6.25
C LEU A 75 -2.67 -14.00 6.17
N PRO A 76 -3.30 -15.16 5.93
CA PRO A 76 -2.59 -16.42 5.78
C PRO A 76 -1.57 -16.38 4.64
N GLN A 77 -1.95 -15.80 3.51
CA GLN A 77 -1.08 -15.64 2.35
C GLN A 77 0.12 -14.73 2.65
N ILE A 78 -0.10 -13.62 3.38
CA ILE A 78 0.99 -12.75 3.82
C ILE A 78 1.92 -13.51 4.75
N ASN A 79 1.39 -14.23 5.73
CA ASN A 79 2.23 -14.99 6.66
C ASN A 79 3.09 -16.00 5.90
N GLU A 80 2.49 -16.77 4.99
CA GLU A 80 3.21 -17.74 4.14
C GLU A 80 4.36 -17.08 3.36
N LEU A 81 4.08 -15.98 2.65
CA LEU A 81 5.09 -15.27 1.87
C LEU A 81 6.17 -14.65 2.76
N THR A 82 5.79 -14.12 3.92
CA THR A 82 6.71 -13.54 4.89
C THR A 82 7.63 -14.59 5.48
N GLN A 83 7.12 -15.78 5.82
CA GLN A 83 7.95 -16.89 6.27
C GLN A 83 8.98 -17.27 5.21
N LYS A 84 8.59 -17.35 3.93
CA LYS A 84 9.53 -17.62 2.84
C LYS A 84 10.65 -16.57 2.79
N VAL A 85 10.33 -15.28 2.98
CA VAL A 85 11.33 -14.22 3.07
C VAL A 85 12.20 -14.37 4.33
N HIS A 86 11.67 -14.76 5.49
CA HIS A 86 12.48 -15.02 6.69
C HIS A 86 13.51 -16.11 6.45
N LYS A 87 13.09 -17.23 5.87
CA LYS A 87 13.98 -18.35 5.53
C LYS A 87 15.03 -17.92 4.52
N PHE A 88 14.66 -17.12 3.52
CA PHE A 88 15.63 -16.53 2.60
C PHE A 88 16.63 -15.62 3.30
N ARG A 89 16.18 -14.70 4.16
CA ARG A 89 17.05 -13.81 4.95
C ARG A 89 17.99 -14.61 5.86
N SER A 90 17.52 -15.71 6.44
CA SER A 90 18.35 -16.62 7.23
C SER A 90 19.44 -17.29 6.38
N ILE A 91 19.12 -17.72 5.16
CA ILE A 91 20.11 -18.21 4.18
C ILE A 91 21.12 -17.10 3.87
N VAL A 92 20.67 -15.90 3.51
CA VAL A 92 21.54 -14.75 3.21
C VAL A 92 22.47 -14.43 4.39
N ASN A 93 21.95 -14.43 5.62
CA ASN A 93 22.74 -14.20 6.83
C ASN A 93 23.90 -15.20 6.96
N LYS A 94 23.63 -16.47 6.67
CA LYS A 94 24.66 -17.52 6.67
C LYS A 94 25.68 -17.32 5.56
N LEU A 95 25.24 -17.01 4.32
CA LEU A 95 26.14 -16.72 3.20
C LEU A 95 27.07 -15.54 3.50
N LEU A 96 26.57 -14.52 4.21
CA LEU A 96 27.34 -13.37 4.67
C LEU A 96 28.30 -13.70 5.82
N SER A 97 28.00 -14.71 6.63
CA SER A 97 28.78 -15.12 7.80
C SER A 97 29.93 -16.08 7.49
N THR A 98 30.00 -16.63 6.27
CA THR A 98 31.07 -17.56 5.86
C THR A 98 32.03 -16.95 4.87
N ASP A 99 33.14 -17.63 4.56
CA ASP A 99 34.09 -17.22 3.53
C ASP A 99 33.67 -17.60 2.09
N LEU A 100 32.38 -17.90 1.85
CA LEU A 100 31.89 -18.24 0.50
C LEU A 100 32.21 -17.13 -0.50
N LEU A 101 31.99 -15.87 -0.10
CA LEU A 101 32.39 -14.70 -0.88
C LEU A 101 33.76 -14.21 -0.38
N PRO A 102 34.70 -13.86 -1.28
CA PRO A 102 35.98 -13.27 -0.95
C PRO A 102 35.89 -12.09 0.03
N GLN A 103 36.71 -12.14 1.09
CA GLN A 103 36.77 -11.09 2.11
C GLN A 103 37.19 -9.73 1.55
N ALA A 104 38.04 -9.69 0.51
CA ALA A 104 38.49 -8.44 -0.10
C ALA A 104 37.33 -7.53 -0.55
N GLY A 105 36.32 -8.10 -1.25
CA GLY A 105 35.15 -7.35 -1.71
C GLY A 105 34.28 -6.84 -0.56
N ARG A 106 34.20 -7.61 0.54
CA ARG A 106 33.46 -7.22 1.75
C ARG A 106 34.17 -6.10 2.50
N ASN A 107 35.48 -6.23 2.68
CA ASN A 107 36.30 -5.28 3.43
C ASN A 107 36.28 -3.89 2.79
N ILE A 108 36.34 -3.81 1.45
CA ILE A 108 36.27 -2.52 0.73
C ILE A 108 34.94 -1.81 1.01
N VAL A 109 33.81 -2.52 0.94
CA VAL A 109 32.49 -1.96 1.24
C VAL A 109 32.39 -1.54 2.71
N ASP A 110 32.83 -2.40 3.63
CA ASP A 110 32.67 -2.17 5.07
C ASP A 110 33.63 -1.10 5.65
N THR A 111 34.74 -0.80 4.97
CA THR A 111 35.76 0.15 5.43
C THR A 111 35.78 1.42 4.59
N LYS A 112 36.18 1.33 3.31
CA LYS A 112 36.33 2.48 2.40
C LYS A 112 35.00 3.13 2.05
N TYR A 113 33.94 2.33 1.91
CA TYR A 113 32.59 2.79 1.53
C TYR A 113 31.55 2.56 2.64
N LYS A 114 31.98 2.68 3.90
CA LYS A 114 31.13 2.47 5.06
C LYS A 114 29.85 3.34 4.96
N GLY A 115 28.70 2.71 5.16
CA GLY A 115 27.38 3.36 5.11
C GLY A 115 26.72 3.36 3.72
N LEU A 116 27.41 2.93 2.67
CA LEU A 116 26.81 2.74 1.36
C LEU A 116 25.78 1.60 1.39
N THR A 117 24.55 1.87 0.95
CA THR A 117 23.53 0.83 0.77
C THR A 117 23.44 0.37 -0.68
N PHE A 118 22.92 -0.83 -0.90
CA PHE A 118 22.62 -1.32 -2.25
C PHE A 118 21.67 -0.39 -3.01
N PHE A 119 20.71 0.20 -2.31
CA PHE A 119 19.74 1.13 -2.89
C PHE A 119 20.43 2.39 -3.43
N ASP A 120 21.34 2.98 -2.64
CA ASP A 120 22.11 4.17 -3.06
C ASP A 120 23.00 3.89 -4.28
N TYR A 121 23.58 2.69 -4.32
CA TYR A 121 24.37 2.21 -5.46
C TYR A 121 23.50 2.02 -6.71
N LYS A 122 22.38 1.30 -6.60
CA LYS A 122 21.51 1.02 -7.75
C LYS A 122 20.83 2.26 -8.31
N GLU A 123 20.61 3.28 -7.48
CA GLU A 123 20.00 4.55 -7.90
C GLU A 123 20.79 5.21 -9.05
N ILE A 124 22.11 4.99 -9.15
CA ILE A 124 22.97 5.48 -10.26
C ILE A 124 22.48 5.00 -11.64
N SER A 125 21.87 3.81 -11.70
CA SER A 125 21.44 3.20 -12.96
C SER A 125 20.10 3.75 -13.49
N PHE A 126 19.41 4.61 -12.73
CA PHE A 126 18.13 5.19 -13.13
C PHE A 126 18.29 6.55 -13.82
N VAL A 127 17.61 6.73 -14.95
CA VAL A 127 17.61 7.99 -15.69
C VAL A 127 16.97 9.10 -14.85
N GLY A 128 17.69 10.22 -14.68
CA GLY A 128 17.21 11.39 -13.96
C GLY A 128 17.35 11.32 -12.44
N SER A 129 17.97 10.28 -11.90
CA SER A 129 18.28 10.20 -10.48
C SER A 129 19.44 11.13 -10.09
N LYS A 130 19.54 11.44 -8.79
CA LYS A 130 20.65 12.20 -8.21
C LYS A 130 21.42 11.28 -7.26
N PRO A 131 22.41 10.51 -7.76
CA PRO A 131 23.15 9.60 -6.91
C PRO A 131 23.97 10.35 -5.86
N SER A 132 24.27 9.68 -4.75
CA SER A 132 25.12 10.25 -3.71
C SER A 132 26.57 10.32 -4.18
N GLU A 133 27.35 11.21 -3.56
CA GLU A 133 28.78 11.30 -3.84
C GLU A 133 29.49 9.97 -3.52
N LEU A 134 29.06 9.28 -2.44
CA LEU A 134 29.61 8.00 -2.04
C LEU A 134 29.32 6.90 -3.07
N SER A 135 28.10 6.84 -3.60
CA SER A 135 27.73 5.83 -4.60
C SER A 135 28.43 6.09 -5.94
N THR A 136 28.59 7.36 -6.32
CA THR A 136 29.36 7.75 -7.51
C THR A 136 30.83 7.34 -7.39
N LYS A 137 31.48 7.62 -6.25
CA LYS A 137 32.87 7.20 -5.98
C LYS A 137 33.02 5.67 -6.04
N TYR A 138 32.07 4.94 -5.45
CA TYR A 138 32.06 3.48 -5.48
C TYR A 138 31.97 2.92 -6.91
N SER A 139 31.09 3.48 -7.74
CA SER A 139 30.89 3.02 -9.12
C SER A 139 32.08 3.31 -10.04
N GLN A 140 32.91 4.29 -9.71
CA GLN A 140 34.10 4.66 -10.49
C GLN A 140 35.37 3.94 -10.02
N ASP A 141 35.34 3.26 -8.88
CA ASP A 141 36.49 2.57 -8.31
C ASP A 141 36.70 1.20 -9.00
N THR A 142 37.83 1.04 -9.67
CA THR A 142 38.20 -0.20 -10.37
C THR A 142 38.39 -1.41 -9.45
N HIS A 143 38.56 -1.19 -8.14
CA HIS A 143 38.63 -2.25 -7.14
C HIS A 143 37.25 -2.69 -6.64
N CYS A 144 36.20 -1.96 -7.00
CA CYS A 144 34.81 -2.30 -6.72
C CYS A 144 34.13 -2.94 -7.94
N GLY A 145 33.05 -3.66 -7.70
CA GLY A 145 32.28 -4.38 -8.71
C GLY A 145 32.17 -5.87 -8.43
N GLY A 146 31.33 -6.53 -9.23
CA GLY A 146 31.11 -7.96 -9.13
C GLY A 146 30.67 -8.41 -7.73
N ILE A 147 31.53 -9.19 -7.07
CA ILE A 147 31.28 -9.75 -5.72
C ILE A 147 30.98 -8.67 -4.67
N SER A 148 31.56 -7.48 -4.77
CA SER A 148 31.24 -6.41 -3.81
C SER A 148 29.81 -5.88 -4.01
N ASN A 149 29.30 -5.90 -5.25
CA ASN A 149 27.90 -5.53 -5.56
C ASN A 149 26.95 -6.61 -5.02
N LEU A 150 27.28 -7.89 -5.22
CA LEU A 150 26.53 -8.99 -4.62
C LEU A 150 26.48 -8.86 -3.10
N TYR A 151 27.62 -8.57 -2.46
CA TYR A 151 27.69 -8.37 -1.02
C TYR A 151 26.79 -7.21 -0.56
N LEU A 152 26.81 -6.06 -1.25
CA LEU A 152 25.90 -4.94 -0.97
C LEU A 152 24.43 -5.37 -1.06
N GLU A 153 24.06 -6.10 -2.10
CA GLU A 153 22.68 -6.57 -2.29
C GLU A 153 22.23 -7.52 -1.18
N LEU A 154 23.07 -8.50 -0.82
CA LEU A 154 22.79 -9.40 0.30
C LEU A 154 22.64 -8.63 1.62
N ARG A 155 23.40 -7.54 1.82
CA ARG A 155 23.24 -6.64 2.96
C ARG A 155 21.94 -5.83 2.95
N ALA A 156 21.24 -5.71 1.82
CA ALA A 156 19.91 -5.11 1.77
C ALA A 156 18.85 -5.98 2.49
N PHE A 157 19.10 -7.29 2.60
CA PHE A 157 18.24 -8.23 3.34
C PHE A 157 18.66 -8.40 4.80
N VAL A 158 19.96 -8.29 5.08
CA VAL A 158 20.56 -8.44 6.41
C VAL A 158 21.55 -7.28 6.67
N PRO A 159 21.03 -6.11 7.11
CA PRO A 159 21.87 -4.95 7.40
C PRO A 159 22.92 -5.27 8.47
N LYS A 160 24.11 -4.67 8.38
CA LYS A 160 25.19 -4.94 9.35
C LYS A 160 24.85 -4.42 10.75
N GLU A 161 24.23 -3.24 10.82
CA GLU A 161 23.73 -2.63 12.04
C GLU A 161 22.22 -2.88 12.12
N HIS A 162 21.84 -4.03 12.68
CA HIS A 162 20.43 -4.32 12.99
C HIS A 162 20.30 -4.62 14.48
N LYS A 163 19.19 -4.16 15.08
CA LYS A 163 18.76 -4.71 16.38
C LYS A 163 18.51 -6.20 16.21
N PHE A 164 18.62 -6.97 17.31
CA PHE A 164 18.32 -8.40 17.31
C PHE A 164 17.03 -8.68 16.53
N ASP A 165 17.14 -9.46 15.45
CA ASP A 165 16.02 -9.77 14.55
C ASP A 165 15.72 -11.26 14.65
N GLU A 166 14.70 -11.59 15.44
CA GLU A 166 14.24 -12.96 15.68
C GLU A 166 14.00 -13.73 14.38
N THR A 167 13.61 -13.04 13.31
CA THR A 167 13.34 -13.65 12.00
C THR A 167 14.56 -14.32 11.35
N LEU A 168 15.78 -13.97 11.78
CA LEU A 168 17.01 -14.54 11.25
C LEU A 168 17.43 -15.83 11.96
N TYR A 169 16.98 -16.01 13.22
CA TYR A 169 17.50 -17.00 14.16
C TYR A 169 16.42 -17.92 14.73
N SER A 170 15.14 -17.57 14.62
CA SER A 170 14.03 -18.35 15.15
C SER A 170 13.82 -19.62 14.32
N GLU A 171 13.71 -20.75 15.03
CA GLU A 171 13.23 -22.01 14.47
C GLU A 171 11.72 -21.98 14.22
N PHE A 172 10.99 -21.15 14.97
CA PHE A 172 9.54 -20.97 14.89
C PHE A 172 9.15 -19.88 13.89
N GLU A 173 7.92 -20.00 13.35
CA GLU A 173 7.33 -18.97 12.51
C GLU A 173 7.15 -17.65 13.28
N VAL A 174 7.68 -16.57 12.71
CA VAL A 174 7.53 -15.23 13.28
C VAL A 174 6.54 -14.47 12.43
N SER A 175 5.39 -14.11 12.99
CA SER A 175 4.43 -13.23 12.30
C SER A 175 4.95 -11.80 12.33
N LYS A 176 5.46 -11.33 11.19
CA LYS A 176 6.01 -9.97 11.04
C LYS A 176 5.53 -9.37 9.73
N PHE A 177 5.03 -8.15 9.77
CA PHE A 177 4.85 -7.37 8.56
C PHE A 177 6.14 -6.62 8.26
N TYR A 178 6.61 -6.69 7.02
CA TYR A 178 7.70 -5.83 6.58
C TYR A 178 7.19 -4.41 6.39
N GLU A 179 8.05 -3.41 6.45
CA GLU A 179 7.66 -2.07 6.02
C GLU A 179 7.41 -2.09 4.51
N THR A 180 6.25 -1.63 4.05
CA THR A 180 5.91 -1.64 2.62
C THR A 180 6.89 -0.85 1.77
N GLN A 181 7.45 0.24 2.30
CA GLN A 181 8.50 1.02 1.63
C GLN A 181 9.79 0.20 1.41
N LEU A 182 10.12 -0.72 2.32
CA LEU A 182 11.27 -1.61 2.15
C LEU A 182 10.99 -2.66 1.05
N LEU A 183 9.79 -3.26 1.06
CA LEU A 183 9.37 -4.19 0.01
C LEU A 183 9.34 -3.51 -1.36
N GLU A 184 8.85 -2.26 -1.43
CA GLU A 184 8.87 -1.45 -2.64
C GLU A 184 10.29 -1.24 -3.15
N LYS A 185 11.25 -0.89 -2.27
CA LYS A 185 12.66 -0.78 -2.64
C LYS A 185 13.20 -2.11 -3.15
N TRP A 186 12.91 -3.23 -2.49
CA TRP A 186 13.35 -4.55 -2.97
C TRP A 186 12.82 -4.87 -4.36
N VAL A 187 11.56 -4.53 -4.67
CA VAL A 187 10.99 -4.69 -6.02
C VAL A 187 11.61 -3.70 -7.01
N LYS A 188 11.70 -2.41 -6.67
CA LYS A 188 12.23 -1.35 -7.55
C LYS A 188 13.67 -1.63 -7.98
N TYR A 189 14.51 -2.08 -7.05
CA TYR A 189 15.93 -2.32 -7.28
C TYR A 189 16.27 -3.77 -7.61
N ASP A 190 15.24 -4.61 -7.82
CA ASP A 190 15.37 -6.00 -8.21
C ASP A 190 16.22 -6.84 -7.24
N CYS A 191 15.99 -6.65 -5.95
CA CYS A 191 16.74 -7.32 -4.89
C CYS A 191 16.42 -8.82 -4.89
N GLY A 192 17.47 -9.64 -4.76
CA GLY A 192 17.44 -11.09 -4.88
C GLY A 192 18.00 -11.57 -6.22
N ASN A 193 18.00 -10.71 -7.25
CA ASN A 193 18.50 -11.03 -8.58
C ASN A 193 20.02 -11.26 -8.59
N GLY A 194 20.78 -10.65 -7.67
CA GLY A 194 22.23 -10.85 -7.60
C GLY A 194 22.62 -12.31 -7.45
N LEU A 195 21.87 -13.10 -6.69
CA LEU A 195 22.16 -14.53 -6.57
C LEU A 195 22.01 -15.25 -7.92
N TRP A 196 20.98 -14.94 -8.72
CA TRP A 196 20.88 -15.47 -10.07
C TRP A 196 22.03 -14.96 -10.94
N TYR A 197 22.27 -13.65 -10.96
CA TYR A 197 23.26 -13.02 -11.82
C TYR A 197 24.67 -13.58 -11.60
N TYR A 198 25.09 -13.75 -10.35
CA TYR A 198 26.48 -14.14 -10.03
C TYR A 198 26.73 -15.64 -9.93
N PHE A 199 25.68 -16.45 -9.72
CA PHE A 199 25.78 -17.92 -9.66
C PHE A 199 25.27 -18.65 -10.91
N ASP A 200 24.67 -17.92 -11.86
CA ASP A 200 24.28 -18.42 -13.18
C ASP A 200 24.93 -17.57 -14.30
N ASN A 201 24.44 -16.34 -14.52
CA ASN A 201 24.82 -15.51 -15.68
C ASN A 201 26.34 -15.20 -15.78
N GLU A 202 26.95 -14.73 -14.69
CA GLU A 202 28.40 -14.45 -14.64
C GLU A 202 29.20 -15.54 -13.91
N TYR A 203 28.61 -16.71 -13.66
CA TYR A 203 29.26 -17.74 -12.84
C TYR A 203 30.65 -18.14 -13.37
N ALA A 204 30.78 -18.28 -14.69
CA ALA A 204 32.05 -18.65 -15.33
C ALA A 204 33.21 -17.68 -15.00
N ILE A 205 32.90 -16.41 -14.74
CA ILE A 205 33.88 -15.35 -14.42
C ILE A 205 34.31 -15.44 -12.95
N TYR A 206 33.38 -15.77 -12.05
CA TYR A 206 33.61 -15.75 -10.61
C TYR A 206 33.79 -17.12 -9.95
N LYS A 207 33.59 -18.23 -10.67
CA LYS A 207 33.61 -19.60 -10.11
C LYS A 207 34.83 -19.90 -9.24
N ASN A 208 36.02 -19.45 -9.65
CA ASN A 208 37.28 -19.68 -8.94
C ASN A 208 37.45 -18.80 -7.69
N LYS A 209 36.58 -17.81 -7.50
CA LYS A 209 36.59 -16.91 -6.35
C LYS A 209 35.67 -17.41 -5.23
N TYR A 210 34.70 -18.27 -5.53
CA TYR A 210 33.80 -18.83 -4.53
C TYR A 210 34.44 -20.02 -3.81
N LYS A 211 34.26 -20.09 -2.50
CA LYS A 211 34.79 -21.18 -1.66
C LYS A 211 33.67 -22.13 -1.23
N PHE A 212 33.09 -22.86 -2.18
CA PHE A 212 32.03 -23.84 -1.90
C PHE A 212 32.55 -24.99 -1.02
N ASP A 213 33.79 -25.43 -1.22
CA ASP A 213 34.37 -26.61 -0.54
C ASP A 213 34.59 -26.42 0.96
N ILE A 214 34.68 -25.17 1.42
CA ILE A 214 34.90 -24.82 2.83
C ILE A 214 33.56 -24.76 3.59
N TYR A 215 32.43 -24.95 2.90
CA TYR A 215 31.10 -24.73 3.43
C TYR A 215 30.46 -26.02 3.98
N GLN A 216 30.86 -26.43 5.18
CA GLN A 216 30.30 -27.63 5.84
C GLN A 216 29.29 -27.28 6.94
N LYS A 217 29.53 -26.20 7.70
CA LYS A 217 28.79 -25.86 8.92
C LYS A 217 27.30 -25.54 8.71
N TYR A 218 26.96 -24.82 7.64
CA TYR A 218 25.59 -24.30 7.42
C TYR A 218 24.90 -24.93 6.21
N LYS A 219 25.53 -25.92 5.56
CA LYS A 219 25.03 -26.51 4.31
C LYS A 219 23.64 -27.12 4.51
N GLU A 220 23.49 -27.96 5.52
CA GLU A 220 22.24 -28.64 5.84
C GLU A 220 21.14 -27.66 6.20
N GLU A 221 21.47 -26.62 6.98
CA GLU A 221 20.51 -25.60 7.37
C GLU A 221 20.05 -24.74 6.19
N ILE A 222 20.93 -24.42 5.24
CA ILE A 222 20.53 -23.74 4.00
C ILE A 222 19.58 -24.62 3.19
N LEU A 223 19.93 -25.89 3.00
CA LEU A 223 19.09 -26.82 2.24
C LEU A 223 17.71 -27.00 2.89
N MET A 224 17.66 -27.08 4.22
CA MET A 224 16.42 -27.14 4.98
C MET A 224 15.58 -25.87 4.79
N ASN A 225 16.20 -24.69 4.89
CA ASN A 225 15.50 -23.43 4.64
C ASN A 225 14.97 -23.34 3.20
N CYS A 226 15.71 -23.82 2.20
CA CYS A 226 15.22 -23.93 0.82
C CYS A 226 13.98 -24.84 0.74
N LEU A 227 14.01 -26.02 1.36
CA LEU A 227 12.85 -26.93 1.38
C LEU A 227 11.63 -26.31 2.08
N GLN A 228 11.83 -25.49 3.11
CA GLN A 228 10.77 -24.74 3.77
C GLN A 228 10.21 -23.60 2.90
N ILE A 229 11.01 -23.06 1.97
CA ILE A 229 10.55 -22.06 1.00
C ILE A 229 9.67 -22.71 -0.06
N ASP A 230 10.14 -23.81 -0.66
CA ASP A 230 9.45 -24.51 -1.75
C ASP A 230 9.97 -25.94 -1.89
N LYS A 231 9.29 -26.88 -1.23
CA LYS A 231 9.71 -28.28 -1.20
C LYS A 231 9.84 -28.87 -2.60
N GLU A 232 8.87 -28.63 -3.48
CA GLU A 232 8.84 -29.21 -4.82
C GLU A 232 10.02 -28.72 -5.67
N ARG A 233 10.37 -27.43 -5.56
CA ARG A 233 11.45 -26.82 -6.33
C ARG A 233 12.85 -27.25 -5.87
N TYR A 234 13.04 -27.48 -4.57
CA TYR A 234 14.38 -27.71 -3.99
C TYR A 234 14.66 -29.15 -3.57
N GLN A 235 13.68 -30.06 -3.70
CA GLN A 235 13.86 -31.46 -3.36
C GLN A 235 15.00 -32.10 -4.18
N GLY A 236 15.93 -32.75 -3.48
CA GLY A 236 17.08 -33.43 -4.09
C GLY A 236 18.20 -32.51 -4.60
N MET A 237 18.05 -31.19 -4.48
CA MET A 237 19.12 -30.25 -4.86
C MET A 237 20.28 -30.31 -3.87
N GLN A 238 21.48 -30.07 -4.39
CA GLN A 238 22.70 -29.94 -3.59
C GLN A 238 23.03 -28.47 -3.35
N PHE A 239 23.88 -28.20 -2.36
CA PHE A 239 24.39 -26.86 -2.15
C PHE A 239 25.47 -26.54 -3.18
N ASP A 240 25.05 -25.90 -4.27
CA ASP A 240 25.87 -25.48 -5.39
C ASP A 240 25.41 -24.13 -5.96
N ASN A 241 26.01 -23.71 -7.08
CA ASN A 241 25.66 -22.47 -7.74
C ASN A 241 24.22 -22.49 -8.33
N GLN A 242 23.74 -23.65 -8.79
CA GLN A 242 22.38 -23.78 -9.34
C GLN A 242 21.32 -23.55 -8.27
N LEU A 243 21.53 -24.07 -7.05
CA LEU A 243 20.65 -23.83 -5.91
C LEU A 243 20.54 -22.32 -5.62
N LEU A 244 21.68 -21.64 -5.49
CA LEU A 244 21.71 -20.21 -5.18
C LEU A 244 21.06 -19.36 -6.28
N ALA A 245 21.31 -19.70 -7.55
CA ALA A 245 20.70 -19.01 -8.68
C ALA A 245 19.18 -19.20 -8.72
N LYS A 246 18.68 -20.43 -8.52
CA LYS A 246 17.23 -20.69 -8.45
C LYS A 246 16.58 -19.97 -7.27
N LEU A 247 17.26 -19.91 -6.13
CA LEU A 247 16.79 -19.21 -4.94
C LEU A 247 16.63 -17.71 -5.19
N GLY A 248 17.67 -17.07 -5.74
CA GLY A 248 17.60 -15.67 -6.17
C GLY A 248 16.46 -15.43 -7.15
N THR A 249 16.34 -16.32 -8.13
CA THR A 249 15.30 -16.28 -9.15
C THR A 249 13.90 -16.28 -8.53
N GLN A 250 13.63 -17.21 -7.61
CA GLN A 250 12.33 -17.30 -6.96
C GLN A 250 12.02 -16.07 -6.09
N MET A 251 13.03 -15.51 -5.40
CA MET A 251 12.80 -14.36 -4.53
C MET A 251 12.46 -13.09 -5.30
N HIS A 252 13.30 -12.71 -6.28
CA HIS A 252 13.11 -11.45 -7.00
C HIS A 252 11.92 -11.47 -7.96
N SER A 253 11.60 -12.62 -8.58
CA SER A 253 10.56 -12.70 -9.62
C SER A 253 9.20 -13.12 -9.10
N ASP A 254 9.13 -13.80 -7.95
CA ASP A 254 7.90 -14.40 -7.45
C ASP A 254 7.54 -13.93 -6.03
N ILE A 255 8.34 -14.30 -5.04
CA ILE A 255 7.97 -14.16 -3.62
C ILE A 255 7.90 -12.69 -3.20
N ILE A 256 8.97 -11.91 -3.42
CA ILE A 256 9.03 -10.51 -3.00
C ILE A 256 7.96 -9.66 -3.72
N PRO A 257 7.80 -9.74 -5.06
CA PRO A 257 6.74 -9.00 -5.74
C PRO A 257 5.33 -9.39 -5.31
N LYS A 258 5.05 -10.68 -5.08
CA LYS A 258 3.76 -11.13 -4.56
C LYS A 258 3.50 -10.59 -3.16
N LEU A 259 4.49 -10.66 -2.26
CA LEU A 259 4.38 -10.13 -0.90
C LEU A 259 4.07 -8.64 -0.91
N PHE A 260 4.83 -7.87 -1.71
CA PHE A 260 4.59 -6.44 -1.88
C PHE A 260 3.17 -6.14 -2.37
N LYS A 261 2.70 -6.83 -3.43
CA LYS A 261 1.35 -6.62 -3.98
C LYS A 261 0.25 -6.95 -2.98
N VAL A 262 0.37 -8.06 -2.26
CA VAL A 262 -0.66 -8.48 -1.29
C VAL A 262 -0.68 -7.52 -0.10
N GLN A 263 0.48 -7.16 0.45
CA GLN A 263 0.55 -6.23 1.57
C GLN A 263 0.06 -4.82 1.21
N LEU A 264 0.47 -4.30 0.04
CA LEU A 264 -0.04 -3.03 -0.48
C LEU A 264 -1.56 -3.05 -0.63
N SER A 265 -2.16 -4.19 -1.00
CA SER A 265 -3.61 -4.32 -1.11
C SER A 265 -4.36 -4.27 0.23
N ILE A 266 -3.68 -4.60 1.35
CA ILE A 266 -4.24 -4.47 2.71
C ILE A 266 -4.08 -3.05 3.23
N GLU A 267 -2.93 -2.43 2.97
CA GLU A 267 -2.63 -1.06 3.40
C GLU A 267 -3.39 0.01 2.63
N ARG A 268 -3.91 -0.32 1.44
CA ARG A 268 -4.85 0.56 0.72
C ARG A 268 -5.98 0.94 1.65
N GLY A 269 -6.17 2.25 1.85
CA GLY A 269 -7.25 2.82 2.63
C GLY A 269 -8.65 2.48 2.09
N LEU A 270 -9.67 3.12 2.65
CA LEU A 270 -11.04 2.89 2.19
C LEU A 270 -11.17 3.26 0.70
N PRO A 271 -11.96 2.51 -0.09
CA PRO A 271 -12.29 2.86 -1.46
C PRO A 271 -12.84 4.29 -1.52
N LEU A 272 -12.55 4.99 -2.63
CA LEU A 272 -12.96 6.39 -2.80
C LEU A 272 -14.48 6.57 -2.65
N ILE A 273 -15.26 5.60 -3.13
CA ILE A 273 -16.73 5.60 -3.00
C ILE A 273 -17.19 5.53 -1.53
N VAL A 274 -16.48 4.82 -0.67
CA VAL A 274 -16.81 4.71 0.77
C VAL A 274 -16.54 6.05 1.46
N ASN A 275 -15.37 6.65 1.20
CA ASN A 275 -15.04 7.98 1.73
C ASN A 275 -16.05 9.04 1.24
N TYR A 276 -16.44 8.97 -0.03
CA TYR A 276 -17.43 9.85 -0.62
C TYR A 276 -18.80 9.74 0.08
N LEU A 277 -19.32 8.51 0.23
CA LEU A 277 -20.60 8.27 0.88
C LEU A 277 -20.57 8.67 2.36
N PHE A 278 -19.42 8.53 3.03
CA PHE A 278 -19.24 8.99 4.39
C PHE A 278 -19.40 10.52 4.51
N VAL A 279 -18.78 11.30 3.62
CA VAL A 279 -18.94 12.77 3.62
C VAL A 279 -20.40 13.17 3.35
N MET A 280 -21.05 12.53 2.37
CA MET A 280 -22.46 12.78 2.08
C MET A 280 -23.36 12.43 3.26
N PHE A 281 -23.10 11.31 3.92
CA PHE A 281 -23.79 10.90 5.15
C PHE A 281 -23.67 11.96 6.24
N VAL A 282 -22.46 12.44 6.53
CA VAL A 282 -22.22 13.46 7.57
C VAL A 282 -22.98 14.75 7.24
N LEU A 283 -22.89 15.23 6.00
CA LEU A 283 -23.62 16.44 5.58
C LEU A 283 -25.13 16.27 5.69
N LEU A 284 -25.66 15.10 5.33
CA LEU A 284 -27.08 14.82 5.38
C LEU A 284 -27.61 14.68 6.82
N VAL A 285 -26.82 14.09 7.72
CA VAL A 285 -27.16 14.07 9.15
C VAL A 285 -27.14 15.49 9.73
N LEU A 286 -26.13 16.29 9.42
CA LEU A 286 -26.04 17.66 9.92
C LEU A 286 -27.20 18.52 9.43
N LEU A 287 -27.42 18.57 8.11
CA LEU A 287 -28.42 19.46 7.51
C LEU A 287 -29.84 18.92 7.58
N GLY A 288 -30.04 17.60 7.43
CA GLY A 288 -31.36 16.99 7.31
C GLY A 288 -31.91 16.40 8.60
N VAL A 289 -31.07 16.18 9.62
CA VAL A 289 -31.49 15.62 10.91
C VAL A 289 -31.22 16.59 12.05
N ILE A 290 -29.95 16.96 12.27
CA ILE A 290 -29.55 17.77 13.42
C ILE A 290 -30.17 19.15 13.35
N ILE A 291 -30.01 19.90 12.26
CA ILE A 291 -30.57 21.26 12.16
C ILE A 291 -32.10 21.29 12.35
N PRO A 292 -32.92 20.48 11.66
CA PRO A 292 -34.37 20.44 11.89
C PRO A 292 -34.76 20.08 13.31
N LEU A 293 -34.05 19.12 13.92
CA LEU A 293 -34.31 18.68 15.29
C LEU A 293 -34.00 19.80 16.29
N PHE A 294 -32.87 20.49 16.14
CA PHE A 294 -32.54 21.66 16.94
C PHE A 294 -33.54 22.81 16.71
N SER A 295 -33.94 23.05 15.46
CA SER A 295 -34.96 24.05 15.12
C SER A 295 -36.30 23.78 15.80
N ASN A 296 -36.66 22.50 15.89
CA ASN A 296 -37.88 22.07 16.57
C ASN A 296 -37.79 22.19 18.10
N LEU A 297 -36.68 21.76 18.71
CA LEU A 297 -36.49 21.78 20.16
C LEU A 297 -36.34 23.20 20.73
N PHE A 298 -35.63 24.08 20.03
CA PHE A 298 -35.28 25.41 20.54
C PHE A 298 -36.11 26.53 19.88
N MET A 299 -37.09 26.20 19.04
CA MET A 299 -37.87 27.17 18.27
C MET A 299 -36.99 28.20 17.55
N LEU A 300 -36.00 27.71 16.80
CA LEU A 300 -35.05 28.56 16.10
C LEU A 300 -35.73 29.38 14.99
N CYS A 301 -35.06 30.46 14.57
CA CYS A 301 -35.50 31.32 13.48
C CYS A 301 -35.78 30.49 12.19
N PRO A 302 -36.87 30.79 11.44
CA PRO A 302 -37.24 30.05 10.22
C PRO A 302 -36.13 29.92 9.17
N ILE A 303 -35.12 30.80 9.19
CA ILE A 303 -33.96 30.73 8.30
C ILE A 303 -33.20 29.39 8.41
N TRP A 304 -33.15 28.77 9.59
CA TRP A 304 -32.47 27.50 9.80
C TRP A 304 -33.17 26.34 9.09
N ASP A 305 -34.51 26.37 9.04
CA ASP A 305 -35.29 25.40 8.27
C ASP A 305 -35.07 25.58 6.77
N ILE A 306 -34.97 26.82 6.29
CA ILE A 306 -34.65 27.10 4.88
C ILE A 306 -33.28 26.52 4.51
N ILE A 307 -32.26 26.74 5.35
CA ILE A 307 -30.91 26.19 5.15
C ILE A 307 -30.96 24.66 5.14
N SER A 308 -31.68 24.06 6.08
CA SER A 308 -31.84 22.61 6.16
C SER A 308 -32.50 22.02 4.90
N ILE A 309 -33.67 22.54 4.50
CA ILE A 309 -34.44 22.04 3.36
C ILE A 309 -33.62 22.18 2.07
N SER A 310 -33.09 23.38 1.81
CA SER A 310 -32.32 23.66 0.60
C SER A 310 -31.02 22.85 0.53
N GLY A 311 -30.33 22.69 1.66
CA GLY A 311 -29.11 21.90 1.76
C GLY A 311 -29.37 20.40 1.55
N THR A 312 -30.40 19.86 2.21
CA THR A 312 -30.80 18.45 2.10
C THR A 312 -31.19 18.10 0.66
N ILE A 313 -32.03 18.91 0.01
CA ILE A 313 -32.42 18.66 -1.38
C ILE A 313 -31.22 18.78 -2.34
N GLY A 314 -30.30 19.72 -2.07
CA GLY A 314 -29.04 19.83 -2.80
C GLY A 314 -28.19 18.56 -2.71
N ILE A 315 -28.02 18.01 -1.50
CA ILE A 315 -27.28 16.76 -1.28
C ILE A 315 -27.97 15.59 -1.97
N CYS A 316 -29.29 15.43 -1.84
CA CYS A 316 -30.03 14.37 -2.51
C CYS A 316 -29.87 14.44 -4.04
N SER A 317 -30.01 15.64 -4.60
CA SER A 317 -29.79 15.89 -6.04
C SER A 317 -28.37 15.50 -6.45
N TYR A 318 -27.38 15.83 -5.62
CA TYR A 318 -25.98 15.50 -5.88
C TYR A 318 -25.72 13.99 -5.86
N ILE A 319 -26.25 13.27 -4.88
CA ILE A 319 -26.13 11.81 -4.80
C ILE A 319 -26.71 11.20 -6.08
N ILE A 320 -27.91 11.60 -6.50
CA ILE A 320 -28.57 11.06 -7.70
C ILE A 320 -27.75 11.31 -8.97
N LEU A 321 -27.31 12.55 -9.20
CA LEU A 321 -26.60 12.93 -10.42
C LEU A 321 -25.19 12.33 -10.51
N SER A 322 -24.53 12.15 -9.37
CA SER A 322 -23.15 11.68 -9.32
C SER A 322 -23.02 10.15 -9.25
N PHE A 323 -24.06 9.44 -8.82
CA PHE A 323 -24.03 8.00 -8.55
C PHE A 323 -23.47 7.18 -9.72
N TYR A 324 -23.99 7.38 -10.93
CA TYR A 324 -23.53 6.67 -12.12
C TYR A 324 -22.06 6.94 -12.45
N GLY A 325 -21.64 8.20 -12.33
CA GLY A 325 -20.26 8.62 -12.58
C GLY A 325 -19.27 7.98 -11.62
N PHE A 326 -19.67 7.80 -10.36
CA PHE A 326 -18.87 7.10 -9.35
C PHE A 326 -18.80 5.60 -9.60
N MET A 327 -19.93 4.95 -9.89
CA MET A 327 -19.95 3.51 -10.21
C MET A 327 -19.02 3.19 -11.39
N LYS A 328 -19.01 4.04 -12.42
CA LYS A 328 -18.12 3.86 -13.57
C LYS A 328 -16.64 4.05 -13.22
N GLN A 329 -16.31 4.93 -12.27
CA GLN A 329 -14.93 5.14 -11.84
C GLN A 329 -14.41 3.98 -10.97
N GLU A 330 -15.26 3.39 -10.14
CA GLU A 330 -14.89 2.27 -9.28
C GLU A 330 -14.62 0.99 -10.09
N ILE A 331 -15.36 0.79 -11.19
CA ILE A 331 -15.19 -0.36 -12.10
C ILE A 331 -13.95 -0.20 -13.00
N ASP A 332 -13.48 1.03 -13.24
CA ASP A 332 -12.34 1.30 -14.11
C ASP A 332 -10.99 1.03 -13.41
N ILE A 333 -10.56 -0.23 -13.49
CA ILE A 333 -9.32 -0.78 -12.89
C ILE A 333 -8.05 0.00 -13.33
N ARG A 334 -8.09 0.73 -14.44
CA ARG A 334 -6.89 1.41 -15.01
C ARG A 334 -6.43 2.64 -14.23
N LYS A 335 -7.27 3.21 -13.35
CA LYS A 335 -6.91 4.40 -12.54
C LYS A 335 -6.43 4.08 -11.14
N THR A 336 -6.80 2.92 -10.61
CA THR A 336 -6.39 2.42 -9.29
C THR A 336 -4.94 1.91 -9.25
N GLY A 337 -4.27 1.86 -10.41
CA GLY A 337 -2.87 1.48 -10.58
C GLY A 337 -1.89 2.64 -10.82
N LYS A 338 -2.32 3.90 -10.71
CA LYS A 338 -1.40 5.06 -10.69
C LYS A 338 -1.13 5.46 -9.24
N ILE A 339 -0.14 4.80 -8.64
CA ILE A 339 0.71 5.38 -7.61
C ILE A 339 2.10 5.38 -8.22
#